data_AF-R7K5L0-F1
#
_entry.id   AF-R7K5L0-F1
#
_cell.length_a   1.000
_cell.length_b   1.000
_cell.length_c   1.000
_cell.angle_alpha   90.00
_cell.angle_beta   90.00
_cell.angle_gamma   90.00
#
_symmetry.space_group_name_H-M   'P 1'
#
loop_
_entity.id
_entity.type
_entity.pdbx_description
1 polymer ?
#
loop_
_entity_poly.entity_id
_entity_poly.type
_entity_poly.pdbx_seq_one_letter_code
_entity_poly.pdbx_strand_id
1 'polypeptide(L)'
;MADRSKKSFYVAMYGIMAATIFVAMFIDKALSSFLPISMAVVVLIATFSFCLVMNDWLMGFAAGAVFGLASWVKAMIFGEAITINPLVSLVPRLFVGISCFAVYRLVLWLVKKCTKEDKFLSATKQQRWWRQTGAMTAGIFVGLVVNTVLFLTATNLCKRFLGQEYTGLLVIIKTVLFTNILPEYLISLLAVPQIVLGVRRGLRLGIEADRQKERAAETQKNEIQTTA
;
A
#
# COMPACT_ATOMS: atom_id res chain seq x y z
N MET A 1 2.08 -7.94 31.34
CA MET A 1 2.49 -8.93 30.31
C MET A 1 1.84 -8.72 28.93
N ALA A 2 0.63 -8.16 28.83
CA ALA A 2 -0.06 -7.92 27.55
C ALA A 2 0.68 -7.00 26.55
N ASP A 3 1.53 -6.10 27.02
CA ASP A 3 2.24 -5.14 26.16
C ASP A 3 3.45 -5.76 25.40
N ARG A 4 4.12 -6.77 25.98
CA ARG A 4 5.22 -7.49 25.28
C ARG A 4 4.71 -8.28 24.07
N SER A 5 3.54 -8.90 24.18
CA SER A 5 2.90 -9.66 23.10
C SER A 5 2.59 -8.80 21.87
N LYS A 6 2.12 -7.55 22.09
CA LYS A 6 1.86 -6.60 21.00
C LYS A 6 3.14 -6.20 20.28
N LYS A 7 4.21 -5.88 21.02
CA LYS A 7 5.50 -5.50 20.41
C LYS A 7 6.10 -6.65 19.60
N SER A 8 6.08 -7.88 20.11
CA SER A 8 6.53 -9.06 19.37
C SER A 8 5.67 -9.32 18.12
N PHE A 9 4.36 -9.07 18.18
CA PHE A 9 3.47 -9.20 17.03
C PHE A 9 3.81 -8.18 15.93
N TYR A 10 4.04 -6.91 16.27
CA TYR A 10 4.45 -5.90 15.30
C TYR A 10 5.80 -6.24 14.67
N VAL A 11 6.79 -6.67 15.46
CA VAL A 11 8.10 -7.08 14.95
C VAL A 11 7.97 -8.27 13.99
N ALA A 12 7.17 -9.29 14.34
CA ALA A 12 6.89 -10.40 13.46
C ALA A 12 6.19 -9.94 12.17
N MET A 13 5.24 -9.02 12.26
CA MET A 13 4.53 -8.44 11.10
C MET A 13 5.49 -7.70 10.16
N TYR A 14 6.43 -6.91 10.69
CA TYR A 14 7.47 -6.26 9.88
C TYR A 14 8.36 -7.27 9.16
N GLY A 15 8.73 -8.36 9.84
CA GLY A 15 9.50 -9.46 9.25
C GLY A 15 8.75 -10.16 8.11
N ILE A 16 7.48 -10.51 8.33
CA ILE A 16 6.61 -11.13 7.31
C ILE A 16 6.42 -10.18 6.13
N MET A 17 6.17 -8.90 6.38
CA MET A 17 6.03 -7.88 5.35
C MET A 17 7.30 -7.80 4.49
N ALA A 18 8.48 -7.76 5.11
CA ALA A 18 9.72 -7.69 4.39
C ALA A 18 9.99 -8.93 3.54
N ALA A 19 9.81 -10.12 4.11
CA ALA A 19 9.97 -11.37 3.38
C ALA A 19 8.99 -11.46 2.19
N THR A 20 7.73 -11.10 2.40
CA THR A 20 6.69 -11.17 1.36
C THR A 20 6.95 -10.19 0.24
N ILE A 21 7.31 -8.93 0.54
CA ILE A 21 7.64 -7.92 -0.47
C ILE A 21 8.87 -8.34 -1.28
N PHE A 22 9.89 -8.88 -0.62
CA PHE A 22 11.10 -9.36 -1.28
C PHE A 22 10.78 -10.52 -2.23
N VAL A 23 10.10 -11.56 -1.74
CA VAL A 23 9.71 -12.72 -2.56
C VAL A 23 8.80 -12.28 -3.73
N ALA A 24 7.81 -11.43 -3.47
CA ALA A 24 6.93 -10.89 -4.51
C ALA A 24 7.72 -10.19 -5.62
N MET A 25 8.76 -9.44 -5.27
CA MET A 25 9.61 -8.75 -6.24
C MET A 25 10.43 -9.70 -7.12
N PHE A 26 10.92 -10.81 -6.56
CA PHE A 26 11.59 -11.84 -7.35
C PHE A 26 10.62 -12.60 -8.25
N ILE A 27 9.40 -12.86 -7.78
CA ILE A 27 8.33 -13.44 -8.62
C ILE A 27 8.02 -12.52 -9.78
N ASP A 28 7.82 -11.22 -9.53
CA ASP A 28 7.59 -10.21 -10.57
C ASP A 28 8.73 -10.19 -11.61
N LYS A 29 9.99 -10.26 -11.16
CA LYS A 29 11.14 -10.35 -12.07
C LYS A 29 11.15 -11.64 -12.88
N ALA A 30 10.85 -12.79 -12.27
CA ALA A 30 10.76 -14.07 -12.95
C ALA A 30 9.64 -14.06 -14.01
N LEU A 31 8.44 -13.57 -13.65
CA LEU A 31 7.33 -13.41 -14.58
C LEU A 31 7.67 -12.45 -15.73
N SER A 32 8.37 -11.37 -15.45
CA SER A 32 8.86 -10.41 -16.46
C SER A 32 9.99 -10.96 -17.34
N SER A 33 10.59 -12.10 -16.98
CA SER A 33 11.51 -12.82 -17.86
C SER A 33 10.78 -13.78 -18.79
N PHE A 34 9.60 -14.28 -18.39
CA PHE A 34 8.76 -15.15 -19.21
C PHE A 34 7.83 -14.38 -20.16
N LEU A 35 7.36 -13.20 -19.75
CA LEU A 35 6.58 -12.28 -20.56
C LEU A 35 7.45 -11.06 -20.86
N PRO A 36 7.54 -10.54 -22.11
CA PRO A 36 8.32 -9.35 -22.46
C PRO A 36 7.67 -8.05 -21.93
N ILE A 37 7.12 -8.08 -20.72
CA ILE A 37 6.37 -7.05 -20.02
C ILE A 37 6.98 -6.96 -18.62
N SER A 38 7.48 -5.78 -18.26
CA SER A 38 7.98 -5.52 -16.90
C SER A 38 6.79 -5.43 -15.96
N MET A 39 6.48 -6.51 -15.24
CA MET A 39 5.37 -6.58 -14.29
C MET A 39 5.84 -6.27 -12.87
N ALA A 40 5.22 -5.29 -12.23
CA ALA A 40 5.35 -4.98 -10.80
C ALA A 40 4.05 -5.28 -10.03
N VAL A 41 3.22 -6.19 -10.56
CA VAL A 41 1.87 -6.46 -10.07
C VAL A 41 1.90 -7.05 -8.66
N VAL A 42 2.66 -8.12 -8.45
CA VAL A 42 2.62 -8.91 -7.21
C VAL A 42 3.21 -8.10 -6.05
N VAL A 43 4.30 -7.37 -6.30
CA VAL A 43 4.95 -6.53 -5.29
C VAL A 43 4.09 -5.33 -4.90
N LEU A 44 3.39 -4.69 -5.86
CA LEU A 44 2.48 -3.59 -5.56
C LEU A 44 1.29 -4.08 -4.73
N ILE A 45 0.70 -5.23 -5.10
CA ILE A 45 -0.40 -5.83 -4.33
C ILE A 45 0.05 -6.13 -2.89
N ALA A 46 1.19 -6.77 -2.71
CA ALA A 46 1.73 -7.09 -1.38
C ALA A 46 1.98 -5.79 -0.58
N THR A 47 2.66 -4.81 -1.18
CA THR A 47 3.04 -3.57 -0.51
C THR A 47 1.82 -2.75 -0.08
N PHE A 48 0.84 -2.54 -0.96
CA PHE A 48 -0.38 -1.82 -0.60
C PHE A 48 -1.24 -2.60 0.39
N SER A 49 -1.26 -3.93 0.32
CA SER A 49 -1.98 -4.75 1.29
C SER A 49 -1.42 -4.56 2.70
N PHE A 50 -0.11 -4.64 2.89
CA PHE A 50 0.52 -4.40 4.19
C PHE A 50 0.41 -2.94 4.66
N CYS A 51 0.51 -1.98 3.74
CA CYS A 51 0.32 -0.56 4.04
C CYS A 51 -1.06 -0.30 4.65
N LEU A 52 -2.10 -0.94 4.12
CA LEU A 52 -3.47 -0.72 4.54
C LEU A 52 -3.90 -1.66 5.67
N VAL A 53 -3.37 -2.87 5.83
CA VAL A 53 -3.95 -3.89 6.74
C VAL A 53 -4.07 -3.43 8.20
N MET A 54 -3.02 -2.82 8.77
CA MET A 54 -2.97 -2.42 10.18
C MET A 54 -3.53 -1.03 10.47
N ASN A 55 -3.78 -0.20 9.45
CA ASN A 55 -4.23 1.19 9.62
C ASN A 55 -3.25 2.08 10.45
N ASP A 56 -1.94 1.81 10.34
CA ASP A 56 -0.89 2.55 11.05
C ASP A 56 0.06 3.26 10.07
N TRP A 57 0.39 4.53 10.35
CA TRP A 57 1.32 5.33 9.54
C TRP A 57 2.71 4.70 9.42
N LEU A 58 3.19 4.10 10.52
CA LEU A 58 4.49 3.43 10.56
C LEU A 58 4.53 2.18 9.67
N MET A 59 3.42 1.44 9.57
CA MET A 59 3.33 0.28 8.69
C MET A 59 3.32 0.71 7.22
N GLY A 60 2.61 1.79 6.88
CA GLY A 60 2.62 2.36 5.53
C GLY A 60 3.99 2.88 5.10
N PHE A 61 4.69 3.58 6.00
CA PHE A 61 6.06 4.02 5.77
C PHE A 61 7.03 2.84 5.63
N ALA A 62 6.97 1.88 6.55
CA ALA A 62 7.85 0.72 6.53
C ALA A 62 7.62 -0.16 5.29
N ALA A 63 6.37 -0.34 4.84
CA ALA A 63 6.06 -1.04 3.60
C ALA A 63 6.71 -0.35 2.38
N GLY A 64 6.60 0.98 2.28
CA GLY A 64 7.25 1.76 1.23
C GLY A 64 8.77 1.71 1.30
N ALA A 65 9.35 1.76 2.51
CA ALA A 65 10.79 1.67 2.73
C ALA A 65 11.34 0.31 2.30
N VAL A 66 10.70 -0.77 2.73
CA VAL A 66 11.12 -2.14 2.39
C VAL A 66 10.93 -2.40 0.89
N PHE A 67 9.87 -1.88 0.28
CA PHE A 67 9.70 -1.95 -1.17
C PHE A 67 10.82 -1.21 -1.92
N GLY A 68 11.22 -0.03 -1.44
CA GLY A 68 12.35 0.71 -2.00
C GLY A 68 13.69 -0.03 -1.85
N LEU A 69 13.96 -0.57 -0.66
CA LEU A 69 15.16 -1.36 -0.38
C LEU A 69 15.22 -2.63 -1.22
N ALA A 70 14.12 -3.38 -1.30
CA ALA A 70 14.02 -4.56 -2.15
C ALA A 70 14.28 -4.19 -3.62
N SER A 71 13.73 -3.06 -4.10
CA SER A 71 13.91 -2.59 -5.48
C SER A 71 15.38 -2.28 -5.77
N TRP A 72 16.09 -1.71 -4.81
CA TRP A 72 17.51 -1.42 -4.91
C TRP A 72 18.38 -2.70 -4.91
N VAL A 73 18.10 -3.64 -3.99
CA VAL A 73 18.81 -4.93 -3.95
C VAL A 73 18.61 -5.71 -5.25
N LYS A 74 17.38 -5.75 -5.77
CA LYS A 74 17.07 -6.34 -7.07
C LYS A 74 17.87 -5.66 -8.19
N ALA A 75 17.97 -4.34 -8.19
CA ALA A 75 18.74 -3.61 -9.20
C ALA A 75 20.24 -3.98 -9.19
N MET A 76 20.82 -4.22 -8.01
CA MET A 76 22.20 -4.68 -7.86
C MET A 76 22.41 -6.09 -8.39
N ILE A 77 21.48 -7.01 -8.12
CA ILE A 77 21.58 -8.42 -8.55
C ILE A 77 21.45 -8.57 -10.07
N PHE A 78 20.53 -7.80 -10.68
CA PHE A 78 20.20 -7.92 -12.11
C PHE A 78 20.85 -6.85 -13.00
N GLY A 79 21.72 -6.01 -12.45
CA GLY A 79 22.50 -5.02 -13.22
C GLY A 79 21.67 -3.91 -13.88
N GLU A 80 20.58 -3.48 -13.25
CA GLU A 80 19.72 -2.42 -13.82
C GLU A 80 20.36 -1.03 -13.60
N ALA A 81 21.14 -0.56 -14.58
CA ALA A 81 22.02 0.62 -14.49
C ALA A 81 21.38 1.91 -13.92
N ILE A 82 20.08 2.13 -14.15
CA ILE A 82 19.37 3.34 -13.70
C ILE A 82 18.88 3.21 -12.24
N THR A 83 18.48 2.01 -11.82
CA THR A 83 17.88 1.74 -10.51
C THR A 83 18.91 1.34 -9.43
N ILE A 84 20.16 1.10 -9.83
CA ILE A 84 21.33 0.98 -8.95
C ILE A 84 21.50 2.24 -8.09
N ASN A 85 21.15 3.43 -8.62
CA ASN A 85 21.14 4.64 -7.81
C ASN A 85 20.05 4.52 -6.72
N PRO A 86 20.43 4.49 -5.43
CA PRO A 86 19.49 4.29 -4.33
C PRO A 86 18.39 5.34 -4.30
N LEU A 87 18.66 6.56 -4.80
CA LEU A 87 17.66 7.63 -4.84
C LEU A 87 16.53 7.33 -5.84
N VAL A 88 16.85 6.70 -6.98
CA VAL A 88 15.87 6.40 -8.03
C VAL A 88 14.96 5.23 -7.61
N SER A 89 15.45 4.33 -6.77
CA SER A 89 14.73 3.17 -6.26
C SER A 89 13.99 3.45 -4.95
N LEU A 90 14.63 4.04 -3.94
CA LEU A 90 14.04 4.26 -2.61
C LEU A 90 13.04 5.42 -2.57
N VAL A 91 13.38 6.56 -3.18
CA VAL A 91 12.62 7.81 -3.00
C VAL A 91 11.19 7.68 -3.50
N PRO A 92 10.92 7.21 -4.74
CA PRO A 92 9.54 7.04 -5.19
C PRO A 92 8.74 6.11 -4.27
N ARG A 93 9.35 5.02 -3.81
CA ARG A 93 8.68 3.94 -3.07
C ARG A 93 8.32 4.35 -1.63
N LEU A 94 9.17 5.17 -1.00
CA LEU A 94 8.88 5.79 0.29
C LEU A 94 7.67 6.73 0.19
N PHE A 95 7.65 7.62 -0.81
CA PHE A 95 6.56 8.57 -1.02
C PHE A 95 5.24 7.89 -1.41
N VAL A 96 5.29 6.72 -2.04
CA VAL A 96 4.10 5.92 -2.38
C VAL A 96 3.42 5.36 -1.16
N GLY A 97 4.18 4.79 -0.22
CA GLY A 97 3.64 4.28 1.04
C GLY A 97 2.96 5.40 1.85
N ILE A 98 3.62 6.56 1.93
CA ILE A 98 3.11 7.74 2.64
C ILE A 98 1.85 8.29 1.95
N SER A 99 1.89 8.50 0.63
CA SER A 99 0.78 9.12 -0.11
C SER A 99 -0.46 8.23 -0.13
N CYS A 100 -0.31 6.92 -0.36
CA CYS A 100 -1.42 5.97 -0.31
C CYS A 100 -2.10 5.98 1.06
N PHE A 101 -1.32 5.96 2.14
CA PHE A 101 -1.85 5.95 3.49
C PHE A 101 -2.51 7.28 3.87
N ALA A 102 -1.87 8.40 3.52
CA ALA A 102 -2.38 9.75 3.77
C ALA A 102 -3.75 9.96 3.12
N VAL A 103 -3.88 9.58 1.84
CA VAL A 103 -5.14 9.70 1.10
C VAL A 103 -6.20 8.76 1.66
N TYR A 104 -5.84 7.52 1.99
CA TYR A 104 -6.76 6.59 2.64
C TYR A 104 -7.31 7.16 3.97
N ARG A 105 -6.44 7.71 4.83
CA ARG A 105 -6.82 8.38 6.08
C ARG A 105 -7.70 9.60 5.84
N LEU A 106 -7.34 10.43 4.86
CA LEU A 106 -8.07 11.65 4.52
C LEU A 106 -9.47 11.32 4.01
N VAL A 107 -9.62 10.34 3.11
CA VAL A 107 -10.91 9.90 2.60
C VAL A 107 -11.76 9.30 3.71
N LEU A 108 -11.19 8.45 4.58
CA LEU A 108 -11.92 7.96 5.75
C LEU A 108 -12.38 9.07 6.68
N TRP A 109 -11.55 10.09 6.89
CA TRP A 109 -11.90 11.24 7.71
C TRP A 109 -13.00 12.08 7.08
N LEU A 110 -12.94 12.37 5.78
CA LEU A 110 -14.00 13.08 5.04
C LEU A 110 -15.32 12.29 5.08
N VAL A 111 -15.25 10.97 4.88
CA VAL A 111 -16.41 10.08 4.94
C VAL A 111 -17.05 10.06 6.33
N LYS A 112 -16.25 10.17 7.41
CA LYS A 112 -16.75 10.37 8.77
C LYS A 112 -17.38 11.76 8.94
N LYS A 113 -16.70 12.83 8.50
CA LYS A 113 -17.15 14.21 8.68
C LYS A 113 -18.43 14.53 7.90
N CYS A 114 -18.58 14.00 6.68
CA CYS A 114 -19.77 14.19 5.84
C CYS A 114 -20.96 13.35 6.31
N THR A 115 -20.78 12.38 7.21
CA THR A 115 -21.87 11.58 7.75
C THR A 115 -22.00 11.87 9.22
N LYS A 116 -22.82 12.87 9.54
CA LYS A 116 -23.24 13.24 10.91
C LYS A 116 -23.40 11.97 11.77
N GLU A 117 -22.88 12.03 12.99
CA GLU A 117 -22.64 10.89 13.89
C GLU A 117 -23.83 9.92 14.03
N ASP A 118 -25.07 10.41 13.96
CA ASP A 118 -26.29 9.62 14.13
C ASP A 118 -26.54 8.54 13.04
N LYS A 119 -25.98 8.70 11.84
CA LYS A 119 -26.09 7.69 10.75
C LYS A 119 -24.89 6.76 10.64
N PHE A 120 -23.84 6.97 11.43
CA PHE A 120 -22.62 6.14 11.36
C PHE A 120 -22.76 4.85 12.18
N LEU A 121 -23.45 4.92 13.33
CA LEU A 121 -23.79 3.75 14.14
C LEU A 121 -24.81 2.83 13.46
N SER A 122 -25.73 3.39 12.67
CA SER A 122 -26.78 2.67 11.94
C SER A 122 -26.39 2.23 10.52
N ALA A 123 -25.12 2.39 10.13
CA ALA A 123 -24.65 1.96 8.81
C ALA A 123 -24.58 0.43 8.71
N THR A 124 -25.39 -0.14 7.82
CA THR A 124 -25.42 -1.57 7.48
C THR A 124 -24.01 -2.09 7.16
N LYS A 125 -23.69 -3.33 7.59
CA LYS A 125 -22.40 -4.02 7.39
C LYS A 125 -21.89 -3.90 5.93
N GLN A 126 -22.82 -3.89 4.97
CA GLN A 126 -22.56 -3.71 3.54
C GLN A 126 -22.12 -2.30 3.17
N GLN A 127 -22.82 -1.25 3.60
CA GLN A 127 -22.50 0.15 3.28
C GLN A 127 -21.13 0.56 3.85
N ARG A 128 -20.76 0.01 5.01
CA ARG A 128 -19.42 0.19 5.60
C ARG A 128 -18.33 -0.45 4.74
N TRP A 129 -18.61 -1.60 4.15
CA TRP A 129 -17.70 -2.30 3.25
C TRP A 129 -17.44 -1.50 1.98
N TRP A 130 -18.49 -0.97 1.36
CA TRP A 130 -18.38 -0.08 0.20
C TRP A 130 -17.55 1.17 0.50
N ARG A 131 -17.72 1.78 1.68
CA ARG A 131 -16.96 2.96 2.10
C ARG A 131 -15.48 2.67 2.32
N GLN A 132 -15.14 1.55 2.98
CA GLN A 132 -13.75 1.15 3.17
C GLN A 132 -13.09 0.77 1.86
N THR A 133 -13.80 0.05 0.99
CA THR A 133 -13.35 -0.29 -0.36
C THR A 133 -13.04 0.98 -1.15
N GLY A 134 -13.98 1.93 -1.20
CA GLY A 134 -13.79 3.21 -1.89
C GLY A 134 -12.61 4.02 -1.35
N ALA A 135 -12.43 4.09 -0.02
CA ALA A 135 -11.29 4.78 0.58
C ALA A 135 -9.95 4.12 0.25
N MET A 136 -9.89 2.79 0.25
CA MET A 136 -8.67 2.05 -0.11
C MET A 136 -8.36 2.21 -1.59
N THR A 137 -9.35 2.06 -2.48
CA THR A 137 -9.18 2.24 -3.93
C THR A 137 -8.70 3.65 -4.26
N ALA A 138 -9.24 4.69 -3.62
CA ALA A 138 -8.77 6.06 -3.80
C ALA A 138 -7.32 6.25 -3.31
N GLY A 139 -6.97 5.68 -2.16
CA GLY A 139 -5.59 5.69 -1.63
C GLY A 139 -4.61 4.98 -2.56
N ILE A 140 -4.95 3.78 -3.03
CA ILE A 140 -4.15 2.98 -3.95
C ILE A 140 -3.96 3.73 -5.28
N PHE A 141 -5.02 4.33 -5.83
CA PHE A 141 -4.94 5.08 -7.07
C PHE A 141 -3.95 6.25 -6.97
N VAL A 142 -4.05 7.06 -5.91
CA VAL A 142 -3.11 8.17 -5.72
C VAL A 142 -1.70 7.66 -5.46
N GLY A 143 -1.54 6.61 -4.64
CA GLY A 143 -0.25 5.98 -4.39
C GLY A 143 0.42 5.49 -5.68
N LEU A 144 -0.34 4.84 -6.56
CA LEU A 144 0.12 4.39 -7.87
C LEU A 144 0.53 5.57 -8.77
N VAL A 145 -0.30 6.60 -8.89
CA VAL A 145 0.02 7.81 -9.68
C VAL A 145 1.31 8.47 -9.17
N VAL A 146 1.44 8.64 -7.86
CA VAL A 146 2.65 9.19 -7.22
C VAL A 146 3.86 8.31 -7.54
N ASN A 147 3.74 6.98 -7.47
CA ASN A 147 4.82 6.05 -7.81
C ASN A 147 5.34 6.30 -9.22
N THR A 148 4.43 6.34 -10.19
CA THR A 148 4.78 6.45 -11.61
C THR A 148 5.37 7.82 -11.93
N VAL A 149 4.78 8.91 -11.41
CA VAL A 149 5.30 10.26 -11.64
C VAL A 149 6.70 10.40 -11.04
N LEU A 150 6.92 9.96 -9.79
CA LEU A 150 8.23 10.06 -9.16
C LEU A 150 9.25 9.14 -9.81
N PHE A 151 8.88 7.92 -10.18
CA PHE A 151 9.79 6.98 -10.84
C PHE A 151 10.20 7.48 -12.23
N LEU A 152 9.26 7.96 -13.03
CA LEU A 152 9.56 8.56 -14.35
C LEU A 152 10.41 9.82 -14.19
N THR A 153 10.10 10.68 -13.22
CA THR A 153 10.91 11.88 -12.96
C THR A 153 12.34 11.52 -12.55
N ALA A 154 12.51 10.57 -11.63
CA ALA A 154 13.82 10.13 -11.14
C ALA A 154 14.66 9.45 -12.24
N THR A 155 14.03 8.60 -13.06
CA THR A 155 14.72 7.94 -14.19
C THR A 155 15.11 8.94 -15.27
N ASN A 156 14.26 9.93 -15.58
CA ASN A 156 14.58 10.99 -16.53
C ASN A 156 15.71 11.90 -16.04
N LEU A 157 15.71 12.27 -14.76
CA LEU A 157 16.79 13.04 -14.17
C LEU A 157 18.12 12.29 -14.27
N CYS A 158 18.13 11.00 -13.93
CA CYS A 158 19.30 10.14 -13.99
C CYS A 158 19.83 9.98 -15.43
N LYS A 159 18.95 9.78 -16.43
CA LYS A 159 19.32 9.74 -17.85
C LYS A 159 19.92 11.05 -18.35
N ARG A 160 19.38 12.20 -17.91
CA ARG A 160 19.91 13.53 -18.24
C ARG A 160 21.33 13.74 -17.69
N PHE A 161 21.60 13.25 -16.48
CA PHE A 161 22.95 13.29 -15.89
C PHE A 161 23.94 12.35 -16.60
N LEU A 162 23.47 11.27 -17.23
CA LEU A 162 24.30 10.30 -17.95
C LEU A 162 24.55 10.66 -19.43
N GLY A 163 24.06 11.81 -19.91
CA GLY A 163 24.35 12.31 -21.26
C GLY A 163 23.78 11.49 -22.43
N GLN A 164 22.81 10.60 -22.17
CA GLN A 164 22.18 9.77 -23.21
C GLN A 164 21.17 10.59 -24.04
N GLU A 165 21.17 10.41 -25.37
CA GLU A 165 20.27 11.11 -26.27
C GLU A 165 18.79 10.79 -26.00
N TYR A 166 17.97 11.84 -25.99
CA TYR A 166 16.53 11.76 -25.81
C TYR A 166 15.86 11.17 -27.06
N THR A 167 15.77 9.84 -27.15
CA THR A 167 14.67 9.24 -27.92
C THR A 167 13.37 9.59 -27.21
N GLY A 168 12.52 10.39 -27.86
CA GLY A 168 11.38 11.11 -27.28
C GLY A 168 10.76 10.51 -26.02
N LEU A 169 10.79 11.29 -24.94
CA LEU A 169 10.23 11.00 -23.61
C LEU A 169 8.79 10.46 -23.70
N LEU A 170 8.01 10.99 -24.65
CA LEU A 170 6.63 10.58 -24.94
C LEU A 170 6.49 9.19 -25.56
N VAL A 171 7.48 8.67 -26.29
CA VAL A 171 7.40 7.38 -27.00
C VAL A 171 7.64 6.23 -26.03
N ILE A 172 8.69 6.32 -25.20
CA ILE A 172 8.96 5.36 -24.12
C ILE A 172 7.85 5.41 -23.07
N ILE A 173 7.37 6.61 -22.73
CA ILE A 173 6.19 6.75 -21.87
C ILE A 173 4.98 6.07 -22.51
N LYS A 174 4.62 6.34 -23.77
CA LYS A 174 3.41 5.74 -24.37
C LYS A 174 3.47 4.22 -24.41
N THR A 175 4.61 3.63 -24.75
CA THR A 175 4.72 2.16 -24.84
C THR A 175 4.73 1.52 -23.47
N VAL A 176 5.62 1.92 -22.57
CA VAL A 176 5.75 1.31 -21.22
C VAL A 176 4.51 1.58 -20.35
N LEU A 177 3.88 2.75 -20.50
CA LEU A 177 2.74 3.16 -19.69
C LEU A 177 1.43 2.49 -20.12
N PHE A 178 1.23 2.21 -21.42
CA PHE A 178 0.04 1.47 -21.87
C PHE A 178 0.14 -0.04 -21.65
N THR A 179 1.31 -0.65 -21.88
CA THR A 179 1.41 -2.11 -21.84
C THR A 179 1.61 -2.66 -20.43
N ASN A 180 2.26 -1.92 -19.52
CA ASN A 180 2.66 -2.45 -18.22
C ASN A 180 1.91 -1.76 -17.08
N ILE A 181 1.92 -0.43 -17.05
CA ILE A 181 1.38 0.36 -15.93
C ILE A 181 -0.16 0.22 -15.84
N LEU A 182 -0.85 0.22 -16.97
CA LEU A 182 -2.32 0.16 -17.02
C LEU A 182 -2.89 -1.17 -16.47
N PRO A 183 -2.43 -2.36 -16.90
CA PRO A 183 -2.88 -3.61 -16.30
C PRO A 183 -2.43 -3.76 -14.84
N GLU A 184 -1.23 -3.30 -14.46
CA GLU A 184 -0.79 -3.29 -13.06
C GLU A 184 -1.72 -2.49 -12.15
N TYR A 185 -2.16 -1.32 -12.62
CA TYR A 185 -3.07 -0.46 -11.87
C TYR A 185 -4.43 -1.12 -11.72
N LEU A 186 -4.97 -1.68 -12.81
CA LEU A 186 -6.28 -2.32 -12.78
C LEU A 186 -6.31 -3.50 -11.81
N ILE A 187 -5.29 -4.37 -11.86
CA ILE A 187 -5.20 -5.53 -10.97
C ILE A 187 -5.01 -5.07 -9.53
N SER A 188 -4.14 -4.10 -9.28
CA SER A 188 -3.88 -3.59 -7.92
C SER A 188 -5.11 -2.93 -7.29
N LEU A 189 -5.87 -2.15 -8.08
CA LEU A 189 -7.08 -1.46 -7.61
C LEU A 189 -8.21 -2.44 -7.28
N LEU A 190 -8.28 -3.58 -7.97
CA LEU A 190 -9.31 -4.60 -7.74
C LEU A 190 -8.90 -5.61 -6.66
N ALA A 191 -7.66 -6.09 -6.69
CA ALA A 191 -7.19 -7.16 -5.81
C ALA A 191 -6.91 -6.68 -4.38
N VAL A 192 -6.25 -5.53 -4.21
CA VAL A 192 -5.81 -5.07 -2.89
C VAL A 192 -6.97 -4.83 -1.92
N PRO A 193 -8.07 -4.14 -2.29
CA PRO A 193 -9.17 -3.95 -1.36
C PRO A 193 -9.80 -5.27 -0.89
N GLN A 194 -9.90 -6.27 -1.78
CA GLN A 194 -10.44 -7.59 -1.45
C GLN A 194 -9.53 -8.33 -0.46
N ILE A 195 -8.21 -8.34 -0.73
CA ILE A 195 -7.22 -8.97 0.14
C ILE A 195 -7.21 -8.29 1.51
N VAL A 196 -7.13 -6.96 1.56
CA VAL A 196 -7.07 -6.21 2.83
C VAL A 196 -8.33 -6.44 3.66
N LEU A 197 -9.51 -6.44 3.05
CA LEU A 197 -10.75 -6.67 3.78
C LEU A 197 -10.90 -8.12 4.21
N GLY A 198 -10.44 -9.07 3.40
CA GLY A 198 -10.37 -10.49 3.77
C GLY A 198 -9.47 -10.72 4.98
N VAL A 199 -8.25 -10.20 4.94
CA VAL A 199 -7.26 -10.33 6.02
C VAL A 199 -7.71 -9.61 7.28
N ARG A 200 -8.26 -8.39 7.18
CA ARG A 200 -8.79 -7.66 8.33
C ARG A 200 -9.95 -8.40 9.01
N ARG A 201 -10.82 -9.06 8.24
CA ARG A 201 -11.93 -9.85 8.79
C ARG A 201 -11.44 -11.15 9.44
N GLY A 202 -10.53 -11.86 8.77
CA GLY A 202 -10.00 -13.14 9.25
C GLY A 202 -9.13 -13.01 10.49
N LEU A 203 -8.23 -12.02 10.51
CA LEU A 203 -7.30 -11.79 11.62
C LEU A 203 -7.78 -10.72 12.62
N ARG A 204 -8.94 -10.11 12.38
CA ARG A 204 -9.52 -9.04 13.22
C ARG A 204 -8.52 -7.91 13.50
N LEU A 205 -7.90 -7.36 12.45
CA LEU A 205 -6.86 -6.34 12.55
C LEU A 205 -7.37 -4.92 12.21
N GLY A 206 -6.62 -3.91 12.65
CA GLY A 206 -6.89 -2.49 12.38
C GLY A 206 -8.27 -2.04 12.86
N ILE A 207 -9.06 -1.49 11.94
CA ILE A 207 -10.39 -0.90 12.22
C ILE A 207 -11.37 -1.91 12.86
N GLU A 208 -11.23 -3.20 12.58
CA GLU A 208 -12.11 -4.23 13.15
C GLU A 208 -11.73 -4.58 14.61
N ALA A 209 -10.44 -4.49 14.95
CA ALA A 209 -9.94 -4.69 16.31
C ALA A 209 -10.39 -3.56 17.25
N ASP A 210 -10.26 -2.31 16.81
CA ASP A 210 -10.61 -1.14 17.62
C ASP A 210 -12.10 -1.08 17.93
N ARG A 211 -12.95 -1.53 17.00
CA ARG A 211 -14.40 -1.61 17.21
C ARG A 211 -14.80 -2.62 18.28
N GLN A 212 -14.11 -3.75 18.41
CA GLN A 212 -14.42 -4.69 19.50
C GLN A 212 -14.12 -4.09 20.86
N LYS A 213 -13.04 -3.31 20.97
CA LYS A 213 -12.72 -2.57 22.19
C LYS A 213 -13.77 -1.52 22.52
N GLU A 214 -14.22 -0.75 21.52
CA GLU A 214 -15.31 0.22 21.69
C GLU A 214 -16.61 -0.45 22.14
N ARG A 215 -17.04 -1.55 21.50
CA ARG A 215 -18.25 -2.28 21.92
C ARG A 215 -18.14 -2.86 23.33
N ALA A 216 -17.00 -3.46 23.68
CA ALA A 216 -16.78 -3.98 25.02
C ALA A 216 -16.83 -2.87 26.08
N ALA A 217 -16.30 -1.69 25.77
CA ALA A 217 -16.36 -0.52 26.64
C ALA A 217 -17.78 0.05 26.76
N GLU A 218 -18.57 0.07 25.69
CA GLU A 218 -19.99 0.45 25.72
C GLU A 218 -20.83 -0.51 26.56
N THR A 219 -20.62 -1.84 26.41
CA THR A 219 -21.33 -2.84 27.22
C THR A 219 -21.01 -2.68 28.71
N GLN A 220 -19.73 -2.48 29.06
CA GLN A 220 -19.34 -2.24 30.45
C GLN A 220 -19.94 -0.95 31.02
N LYS A 221 -19.99 0.14 30.26
CA LYS A 221 -20.62 1.39 30.70
C LYS A 221 -22.11 1.21 30.98
N ASN A 222 -22.81 0.49 30.11
CA ASN A 222 -24.25 0.24 30.28
C ASN A 222 -24.54 -0.64 31.47
N GLU A 223 -23.75 -1.69 31.71
CA GLU A 223 -23.89 -2.56 32.89
C GLU A 223 -23.74 -1.78 34.20
N ILE A 224 -22.72 -0.93 34.31
CA ILE A 224 -22.47 -0.08 35.48
C ILE A 224 -23.64 0.88 35.75
N GLN A 225 -24.25 1.44 34.69
CA GLN A 225 -25.40 2.34 34.81
C GLN A 225 -26.70 1.63 35.19
N THR A 226 -26.88 0.35 34.85
CA THR A 226 -28.07 -0.43 35.25
C THR A 226 -28.01 -1.01 36.67
N THR A 227 -26.83 -1.03 37.31
CA THR A 227 -26.65 -1.50 38.70
C THR A 227 -26.56 -0.38 39.75
N ALA A 228 -26.66 0.88 39.34
CA ALA A 228 -26.69 2.06 40.21
C ALA A 228 -28.11 2.62 40.33
#